data_AF-A0A1C6AAV5-F1
#
_entry.id   AF-A0A1C6AAV5-F1
#
_cell.length_a   1.000
_cell.length_b   1.000
_cell.length_c   1.000
_cell.angle_alpha   90.00
_cell.angle_beta   90.00
_cell.angle_gamma   90.00
#
_symmetry.space_group_name_H-M   'P 1'
#
loop_
_entity.id
_entity.type
_entity.pdbx_description
1 polymer ?
#
loop_
_entity_poly.entity_id
_entity_poly.type
_entity_poly.pdbx_seq_one_letter_code
_entity_poly.pdbx_strand_id
1 'polypeptide(L)'
;MNYRENLQWLAYAEEADILNVALFGFTAKAWREANPELAKKNNVRDFATINELTVLSNLESHNAQMLKEGKKKEERFEILREIAEYQLNVLNAAEEIKMIESDGGMPEV
;
A
#
# COMPACT_ATOMS: atom_id res chain seq x y z
N MET A 1 13.44 -11.34 -0.47
CA MET A 1 12.75 -11.58 0.81
C MET A 1 11.25 -11.53 0.53
N ASN A 2 10.48 -12.54 0.90
CA ASN A 2 9.02 -12.44 0.83
C ASN A 2 8.49 -11.92 2.17
N TYR A 3 8.18 -10.62 2.22
CA TYR A 3 7.70 -9.96 3.43
C TYR A 3 6.29 -10.40 3.82
N ARG A 4 5.55 -11.05 2.91
CA ARG A 4 4.20 -11.57 3.15
C ARG A 4 4.17 -12.97 3.76
N GLU A 5 5.25 -13.74 3.63
CA GLU A 5 5.34 -15.13 4.10
C GLU A 5 6.27 -15.30 5.31
N ASN A 6 7.29 -14.45 5.44
CA ASN A 6 8.19 -14.44 6.58
C ASN A 6 7.97 -13.17 7.39
N LEU A 7 7.39 -13.27 8.58
CA LEU A 7 7.01 -12.13 9.43
C LEU A 7 8.08 -11.72 10.45
N GLN A 8 9.29 -12.30 10.43
CA GLN A 8 10.35 -11.94 11.41
C GLN A 8 10.77 -10.47 11.34
N TRP A 9 10.65 -9.86 10.16
CA TRP A 9 10.94 -8.43 9.98
C TRP A 9 9.99 -7.54 10.78
N LEU A 10 8.75 -8.01 11.04
CA LEU A 10 7.71 -7.21 11.66
C LEU A 10 8.07 -6.82 13.09
N ALA A 11 8.74 -7.70 13.83
CA ALA A 11 9.21 -7.43 15.19
C ALA A 11 10.07 -6.16 15.28
N TYR A 12 10.89 -5.92 14.26
CA TYR A 12 11.82 -4.79 14.18
C TYR A 12 11.35 -3.67 13.25
N ALA A 13 10.16 -3.82 12.64
CA ALA A 13 9.63 -2.85 11.69
C ALA A 13 9.17 -1.58 12.40
N GLU A 14 9.54 -0.43 11.82
CA GLU A 14 8.93 0.85 12.13
C GLU A 14 7.50 0.92 11.58
N GLU A 15 6.67 1.81 12.11
CA GLU A 15 5.27 1.96 11.68
C GLU A 15 5.15 2.23 10.17
N ALA A 16 6.07 3.03 9.60
CA ALA A 16 6.09 3.29 8.16
C ALA A 16 6.39 2.03 7.32
N ASP A 17 7.20 1.10 7.83
CA ASP A 17 7.49 -0.15 7.11
C ASP A 17 6.30 -1.10 7.11
N ILE A 18 5.49 -1.12 8.17
CA ILE A 18 4.24 -1.90 8.20
C ILE A 18 3.31 -1.45 7.07
N LEU A 19 3.11 -0.14 6.93
CA LEU A 19 2.26 0.44 5.90
C LEU A 19 2.79 0.19 4.49
N ASN A 20 4.11 0.40 4.29
CA ASN A 20 4.73 0.17 2.99
C ASN A 20 4.67 -1.30 2.58
N VAL A 21 4.86 -2.25 3.50
CA VAL A 21 4.77 -3.67 3.17
C VAL A 21 3.32 -4.08 2.93
N ALA A 22 2.36 -3.56 3.70
CA ALA A 22 0.94 -3.83 3.50
C ALA A 22 0.48 -3.40 2.09
N LEU A 23 0.94 -2.23 1.62
CA LEU A 23 0.58 -1.68 0.32
C LEU A 23 1.46 -2.20 -0.83
N PHE A 24 2.77 -1.96 -0.75
CA PHE A 24 3.72 -2.21 -1.85
C PHE A 24 4.41 -3.58 -1.76
N GLY A 25 4.34 -4.26 -0.62
CA GLY A 25 4.99 -5.56 -0.42
C GLY A 25 6.48 -5.50 -0.09
N PHE A 26 7.05 -4.31 0.14
CA PHE A 26 8.46 -4.14 0.51
C PHE A 26 8.66 -2.99 1.52
N THR A 27 9.77 -3.04 2.26
CA THR A 27 10.15 -1.97 3.18
C THR A 27 10.78 -0.79 2.43
N ALA A 28 10.82 0.39 3.06
CA ALA A 28 11.49 1.55 2.46
C ALA A 28 12.98 1.27 2.18
N LYS A 29 13.63 0.49 3.07
CA LYS A 29 15.01 0.06 2.89
C LYS A 29 15.17 -0.85 1.67
N ALA A 30 14.32 -1.88 1.54
CA ALA A 30 14.37 -2.80 0.41
C ALA A 30 14.18 -2.09 -0.93
N TRP A 31 13.28 -1.10 -0.97
CA TRP A 31 13.10 -0.26 -2.16
C TRP A 31 14.36 0.54 -2.52
N ARG A 32 15.01 1.17 -1.53
CA ARG A 32 16.25 1.93 -1.76
C ARG A 32 17.40 1.04 -2.23
N GLU A 33 17.51 -0.16 -1.66
CA GLU A 33 18.52 -1.15 -2.06
C GLU A 33 18.30 -1.64 -3.49
N ALA A 34 17.05 -1.82 -3.90
CA ALA A 34 16.70 -2.18 -5.28
C ALA A 34 16.81 -1.01 -6.26
N ASN A 35 16.71 0.24 -5.79
CA ASN A 35 16.66 1.46 -6.61
C ASN A 35 17.69 2.52 -6.15
N PRO A 36 19.00 2.20 -6.11
CA PRO A 36 20.01 3.05 -5.48
C PRO A 36 20.16 4.43 -6.15
N GLU A 37 20.00 4.50 -7.47
CA GLU A 37 20.10 5.75 -8.22
C GLU A 37 18.88 6.66 -7.98
N LEU A 38 17.67 6.09 -7.96
CA LEU A 38 16.44 6.84 -7.68
C LEU A 38 16.41 7.32 -6.22
N ALA A 39 16.91 6.50 -5.30
CA ALA A 39 16.98 6.77 -3.86
C ALA A 39 17.87 7.97 -3.49
N LYS A 40 18.71 8.47 -4.42
CA LYS A 40 19.52 9.68 -4.18
C LYS A 40 18.68 10.94 -4.02
N LYS A 41 17.50 10.98 -4.64
CA LYS A 41 16.62 12.18 -4.68
C LYS A 41 15.16 11.89 -4.41
N ASN A 42 14.75 10.62 -4.46
CA ASN A 42 13.35 10.22 -4.36
C ASN A 42 13.17 9.11 -3.32
N ASN A 43 11.92 8.83 -3.01
CA ASN A 43 11.44 7.74 -2.18
C ASN A 43 10.32 6.98 -2.89
N VAL A 44 9.90 5.82 -2.37
CA VAL A 44 8.87 4.99 -3.00
C VAL A 44 7.57 5.75 -3.29
N ARG A 45 7.13 6.65 -2.39
CA ARG A 45 5.87 7.38 -2.53
C ARG A 45 5.88 8.35 -3.72
N ASP A 46 7.06 8.77 -4.19
CA ASP A 46 7.20 9.63 -5.37
C ASP A 46 6.88 8.89 -6.68
N PHE A 47 6.81 7.55 -6.64
CA PHE A 47 6.46 6.68 -7.77
C PHE A 47 5.11 6.00 -7.61
N ALA A 48 4.39 6.29 -6.52
CA ALA A 48 3.08 5.72 -6.27
C ALA A 48 2.01 6.43 -7.12
N THR A 49 1.04 5.66 -7.59
CA THR A 49 -0.18 6.16 -8.23
C THR A 49 -1.04 6.95 -7.24
N ILE A 50 -1.99 7.74 -7.76
CA ILE A 50 -2.95 8.49 -6.91
C ILE A 50 -3.77 7.52 -6.05
N ASN A 51 -4.17 6.37 -6.59
CA ASN A 51 -4.91 5.35 -5.87
C ASN A 51 -4.05 4.77 -4.73
N GLU A 52 -2.79 4.43 -5.00
CA GLU A 52 -1.87 3.94 -3.96
C GLU A 52 -1.63 4.98 -2.86
N LEU A 53 -1.43 6.26 -3.21
CA LEU A 53 -1.28 7.33 -2.22
C LEU A 53 -2.55 7.51 -1.37
N THR A 54 -3.73 7.37 -2.00
CA THR A 54 -5.03 7.44 -1.32
C THR A 54 -5.17 6.29 -0.33
N VAL A 55 -4.89 5.06 -0.77
CA VAL A 55 -4.91 3.87 0.10
C VAL A 55 -3.90 4.01 1.22
N LEU A 56 -2.67 4.48 0.94
CA LEU A 56 -1.65 4.69 1.96
C LEU A 56 -2.13 5.66 3.07
N SER A 57 -2.77 6.76 2.69
CA SER A 57 -3.35 7.72 3.64
C SER A 57 -4.48 7.09 4.49
N ASN A 58 -5.30 6.23 3.89
CA ASN A 58 -6.33 5.48 4.63
C ASN A 58 -5.69 4.49 5.61
N LEU A 59 -4.64 3.77 5.19
CA LEU A 59 -3.91 2.84 6.04
C LEU A 59 -3.30 3.55 7.26
N GLU A 60 -2.75 4.75 7.09
CA GLU A 60 -2.24 5.58 8.20
C GLU A 60 -3.34 5.84 9.24
N SER A 61 -4.55 6.17 8.81
CA SER A 61 -5.70 6.43 9.68
C SER A 61 -6.19 5.16 10.41
N HIS A 62 -6.35 4.05 9.68
CA HIS A 62 -6.73 2.77 10.27
C HIS A 62 -5.70 2.27 11.28
N ASN A 63 -4.42 2.40 10.95
CA ASN A 63 -3.33 1.99 11.83
C ASN A 63 -3.33 2.79 13.14
N ALA A 64 -3.53 4.11 13.07
CA ALA A 64 -3.63 4.97 14.25
C ALA A 64 -4.80 4.56 15.17
N GLN A 65 -5.94 4.24 14.58
CA GLN A 65 -7.10 3.76 15.33
C GLN A 65 -6.81 2.40 16.00
N MET A 66 -6.19 1.47 15.30
CA MET A 66 -5.85 0.15 15.85
C MET A 66 -4.79 0.21 16.96
N LEU A 67 -3.83 1.15 16.86
CA LEU A 67 -2.89 1.45 17.94
C LEU A 67 -3.62 1.91 19.20
N LYS A 68 -4.63 2.79 19.05
CA LYS A 68 -5.47 3.25 20.17
C LYS A 68 -6.28 2.10 20.78
N GLU A 69 -6.70 1.13 19.98
CA GLU A 69 -7.40 -0.09 20.42
C GLU A 69 -6.46 -1.11 21.08
N GLY A 70 -5.14 -0.89 21.06
CA GLY A 70 -4.16 -1.80 21.65
C GLY A 70 -3.88 -3.06 20.82
N LYS A 71 -4.22 -3.05 19.52
CA LYS A 71 -3.97 -4.18 18.62
C LYS A 71 -2.47 -4.41 18.42
N LYS A 72 -2.09 -5.68 18.40
CA LYS A 72 -0.69 -6.09 18.20
C LYS A 72 -0.23 -5.81 16.78
N LYS A 73 1.08 -5.70 16.59
CA LYS A 73 1.67 -5.32 15.30
C LYS A 73 1.32 -6.31 14.18
N GLU A 74 1.34 -7.60 14.49
CA GLU A 74 0.95 -8.71 13.61
C GLU A 74 -0.50 -8.60 13.17
N GLU A 75 -1.41 -8.38 14.13
CA GLU A 75 -2.83 -8.20 13.88
C GLU A 75 -3.09 -6.97 13.00
N ARG A 76 -2.42 -5.85 13.29
CA ARG A 76 -2.52 -4.63 12.48
C ARG A 76 -2.04 -4.87 11.06
N PHE A 77 -0.90 -5.54 10.88
CA PHE A 77 -0.35 -5.81 9.56
C PHE A 77 -1.32 -6.60 8.67
N GLU A 78 -1.92 -7.66 9.20
CA GLU A 78 -2.89 -8.48 8.46
C GLU A 78 -4.13 -7.66 8.06
N ILE A 79 -4.70 -6.90 8.99
CA ILE A 79 -5.86 -6.04 8.73
C ILE A 79 -5.51 -4.96 7.68
N LEU A 80 -4.35 -4.31 7.81
CA LEU A 80 -3.91 -3.27 6.87
C LEU A 80 -3.71 -3.85 5.46
N ARG A 81 -3.17 -5.07 5.35
CA ARG A 81 -2.99 -5.76 4.06
C ARG A 81 -4.34 -6.03 3.39
N GLU A 82 -5.31 -6.54 4.14
CA GLU A 82 -6.66 -6.79 3.63
C GLU A 82 -7.35 -5.50 3.16
N ILE A 83 -7.22 -4.42 3.95
CA ILE A 83 -7.75 -3.10 3.59
C ILE A 83 -7.07 -2.58 2.31
N ALA A 84 -5.74 -2.71 2.22
CA ALA A 84 -4.99 -2.23 1.07
C ALA A 84 -5.40 -2.92 -0.23
N GLU A 85 -5.48 -4.26 -0.20
CA GLU A 85 -5.91 -5.07 -1.34
C GLU A 85 -7.34 -4.70 -1.77
N TYR A 86 -8.27 -4.63 -0.82
CA TYR A 86 -9.65 -4.29 -1.11
C TYR A 86 -9.77 -2.89 -1.73
N GLN A 87 -9.18 -1.87 -1.11
CA GLN A 87 -9.32 -0.48 -1.57
C GLN A 87 -8.63 -0.24 -2.93
N LEU A 88 -7.45 -0.83 -3.16
CA LEU A 88 -6.79 -0.74 -4.46
C LEU A 88 -7.62 -1.37 -5.57
N ASN A 89 -8.17 -2.56 -5.33
CA ASN A 89 -9.01 -3.24 -6.32
C ASN A 89 -10.24 -2.39 -6.70
N VAL A 90 -10.89 -1.78 -5.71
CA VAL A 90 -12.05 -0.90 -5.94
C VAL A 90 -11.66 0.36 -6.72
N LEU A 91 -10.59 1.04 -6.32
CA LEU A 91 -10.18 2.30 -6.95
C LEU A 91 -9.67 2.08 -8.38
N ASN A 92 -8.87 1.04 -8.62
CA ASN A 92 -8.37 0.73 -9.95
C ASN A 92 -9.50 0.30 -10.90
N ALA A 93 -10.46 -0.52 -10.43
CA ALA A 93 -11.62 -0.88 -11.23
C ALA A 93 -12.47 0.36 -11.60
N ALA A 94 -12.65 1.30 -10.67
CA ALA A 94 -13.36 2.55 -10.94
C ALA A 94 -12.61 3.44 -11.95
N GLU A 95 -11.28 3.48 -11.89
CA GLU A 95 -10.44 4.20 -12.84
C GLU A 95 -10.50 3.58 -14.24
N GLU A 96 -10.46 2.26 -14.35
CA GLU A 96 -10.63 1.53 -15.62
C GLU A 96 -11.99 1.81 -16.28
N ILE A 97 -13.09 1.76 -15.51
CA ILE A 97 -14.44 2.08 -16.01
C ILE A 97 -14.47 3.51 -16.54
N LYS A 98 -13.92 4.46 -15.79
CA LYS A 98 -13.87 5.87 -16.19
C LYS A 98 -13.09 6.07 -17.49
N MET A 99 -11.97 5.35 -17.68
CA MET A 99 -11.19 5.40 -18.91
C MET A 99 -11.99 4.91 -20.12
N ILE A 100 -12.74 3.82 -19.96
CA ILE A 100 -13.61 3.27 -21.02
C ILE A 100 -14.72 4.26 -21.41
N GLU A 101 -15.36 4.91 -20.44
CA GLU A 101 -16.40 5.91 -20.69
C GLU A 101 -15.85 7.15 -21.42
N SER A 102 -14.63 7.59 -21.08
CA SER A 102 -13.99 8.73 -21.74
C SER A 102 -13.54 8.45 -23.18
N ASP A 103 -13.26 7.19 -23.53
CA ASP A 103 -12.84 6.78 -24.87
C ASP A 103 -14.02 6.49 -25.83
N GLY A 104 -15.27 6.75 -25.42
CA GLY A 104 -16.45 6.72 -26.28
C GLY A 104 -17.10 5.34 -26.48
N GLY A 105 -16.71 4.34 -25.70
CA GLY A 105 -17.32 3.00 -25.74
C GLY A 105 -18.56 2.92 -24.85
N MET A 106 -19.73 3.29 -25.36
CA MET A 106 -20.96 2.72 -24.79
C MET A 106 -20.95 1.21 -25.07
N PRO A 107 -21.17 0.34 -24.06
CA PRO A 107 -21.45 -1.05 -24.35
C PRO A 107 -22.79 -1.10 -25.08
N GLU A 108 -22.79 -1.63 -26.30
CA GLU A 108 -24.03 -1.97 -26.99
C GLU A 108 -24.81 -2.94 -26.09
N VAL A 109 -26.00 -2.49 -25.68
CA VAL A 109 -27.00 -3.27 -24.93
C VAL A 109 -27.63 -4.36 -25.80
#